data_AF-A0A0W0EWB5-F1
#
_entry.id   AF-A0A0W0EWB5-F1
#
_cell.length_a   1.000
_cell.length_b   1.000
_cell.length_c   1.000
_cell.angle_alpha   90.00
_cell.angle_beta   90.00
_cell.angle_gamma   90.00
#
_symmetry.space_group_name_H-M   'P 1'
#
loop_
_entity.id
_entity.type
_entity.pdbx_description
1 polymer ?
#
loop_
_entity_poly.entity_id
_entity_poly.type
_entity_poly.pdbx_seq_one_letter_code
_entity_poly.pdbx_strand_id
1 'polypeptide(L)'
;MDYKSRTNLKKVACKQDSLQLMKRFCEKQAAHNARVAGKNKVRLALCKERAEKRAAVIASTVAISDVNIVECLRVKELDIQLRWHHAQGSKLPVGIEKKNRQEKQTVLKELVQTYLAHSQPSQSQADVDMDSVGESESEDSRVEGSNVEMSREDEYSETSDEE
;
A
#
# COMPACT_ATOMS: atom_id res chain seq x y z
N MET A 1 -66.44 -0.44 22.79
CA MET A 1 -65.58 -1.01 21.71
C MET A 1 -65.57 -2.51 21.90
N ASP A 2 -66.33 -3.27 21.09
CA ASP A 2 -66.35 -4.72 21.20
C ASP A 2 -65.13 -5.35 20.53
N TYR A 3 -64.12 -5.61 21.36
CA TYR A 3 -62.88 -6.30 20.98
C TYR A 3 -63.11 -7.73 20.44
N LYS A 4 -64.33 -8.26 20.55
CA LYS A 4 -64.73 -9.60 20.10
C LYS A 4 -65.48 -9.64 18.78
N SER A 5 -65.71 -8.49 18.12
CA SER A 5 -66.38 -8.48 16.83
C SER A 5 -65.53 -9.19 15.76
N ARG A 6 -66.17 -10.00 14.90
CA ARG A 6 -65.50 -10.77 13.85
C ARG A 6 -64.67 -9.89 12.90
N THR A 7 -65.10 -8.66 12.65
CA THR A 7 -64.37 -7.72 11.79
C THR A 7 -63.12 -7.17 12.47
N ASN A 8 -63.17 -6.92 13.78
CA ASN A 8 -62.01 -6.50 14.56
C ASN A 8 -60.97 -7.62 14.67
N LEU A 9 -61.40 -8.87 14.89
CA LEU A 9 -60.49 -10.03 14.91
C LEU A 9 -59.77 -10.23 13.57
N LYS A 10 -60.48 -10.09 12.44
CA LYS A 10 -59.85 -10.13 11.10
C LYS A 10 -58.82 -9.01 10.91
N LYS A 11 -59.13 -7.77 11.33
CA LYS A 11 -58.19 -6.65 11.23
C LYS A 11 -56.93 -6.88 12.07
N VAL A 12 -57.06 -7.44 13.26
CA VAL A 12 -55.92 -7.77 14.13
C VAL A 12 -55.06 -8.87 13.51
N ALA A 13 -55.68 -9.94 12.99
CA ALA A 13 -54.96 -11.02 12.29
C ALA A 13 -54.19 -10.50 11.07
N CYS A 14 -54.82 -9.70 10.20
CA CYS A 14 -54.14 -9.11 9.03
C CYS A 14 -52.94 -8.23 9.44
N LYS A 15 -53.05 -7.47 10.54
CA LYS A 15 -51.93 -6.68 11.07
C LYS A 15 -50.80 -7.58 11.58
N GLN A 16 -51.14 -8.64 12.30
CA GLN A 16 -50.16 -9.59 12.82
C GLN A 16 -49.44 -10.33 11.69
N ASP A 17 -50.15 -10.76 10.65
CA ASP A 17 -49.57 -11.38 9.47
C ASP A 17 -48.62 -10.43 8.73
N SER A 18 -49.02 -9.16 8.57
CA SER A 18 -48.17 -8.12 7.96
C SER A 18 -46.89 -7.87 8.77
N LEU A 19 -46.99 -7.79 10.10
CA LEU A 19 -45.83 -7.65 10.98
C LEU A 19 -44.89 -8.85 10.89
N GLN A 20 -45.43 -10.08 10.83
CA GLN A 20 -44.63 -11.29 10.65
C GLN A 20 -43.92 -11.31 9.28
N LEU A 21 -44.61 -10.88 8.22
CA LEU A 21 -44.04 -10.79 6.88
C LEU A 21 -42.88 -9.77 6.86
N MET A 22 -43.10 -8.60 7.45
CA MET A 22 -42.07 -7.56 7.55
C MET A 22 -40.86 -8.06 8.36
N LYS A 23 -41.08 -8.74 9.48
CA LYS A 23 -40.00 -9.34 10.27
C LYS A 23 -39.16 -10.32 9.43
N ARG A 24 -39.81 -11.24 8.71
CA ARG A 24 -39.12 -12.19 7.82
C ARG A 24 -38.35 -11.48 6.70
N PHE A 25 -38.90 -10.40 6.16
CA PHE A 25 -38.21 -9.59 5.14
C PHE A 25 -36.95 -8.92 5.72
N CYS A 26 -37.06 -8.28 6.89
CA CYS A 26 -35.93 -7.66 7.57
C CYS A 26 -34.82 -8.68 7.89
N GLU A 27 -35.18 -9.88 8.36
CA GLU A 27 -34.24 -10.96 8.62
C GLU A 27 -33.50 -11.40 7.34
N LYS A 28 -34.22 -11.59 6.23
CA LYS A 28 -33.62 -11.92 4.93
C LYS A 28 -32.71 -10.80 4.43
N GLN A 29 -33.12 -9.55 4.58
CA GLN A 29 -32.32 -8.39 4.18
C GLN A 29 -31.06 -8.27 5.04
N ALA A 30 -31.15 -8.50 6.35
CA ALA A 30 -30.02 -8.48 7.26
C ALA A 30 -29.01 -9.59 6.91
N ALA A 31 -29.47 -10.81 6.68
CA ALA A 31 -28.62 -11.92 6.23
C ALA A 31 -27.93 -11.62 4.90
N HIS A 32 -28.68 -11.05 3.94
CA HIS A 32 -28.11 -10.61 2.66
C HIS A 32 -27.02 -9.54 2.85
N ASN A 33 -27.30 -8.51 3.65
CA ASN A 33 -26.36 -7.43 3.93
C ASN A 33 -25.10 -7.95 4.62
N ALA A 34 -25.24 -8.83 5.60
CA ALA A 34 -24.11 -9.47 6.28
C ALA A 34 -23.23 -10.26 5.30
N ARG A 35 -23.84 -11.02 4.39
CA ARG A 35 -23.12 -11.76 3.34
C ARG A 35 -22.37 -10.84 2.39
N VAL A 36 -22.99 -9.74 1.93
CA VAL A 36 -22.34 -8.77 1.04
C VAL A 36 -21.19 -8.06 1.77
N ALA A 37 -21.40 -7.65 3.02
CA ALA A 37 -20.36 -7.05 3.85
C ALA A 37 -19.17 -8.00 4.03
N GLY A 38 -19.43 -9.29 4.30
CA GLY A 38 -18.39 -10.32 4.37
C GLY A 38 -17.57 -10.42 3.08
N LYS A 39 -18.24 -10.52 1.92
CA LYS A 39 -17.55 -10.54 0.61
C LYS A 39 -16.70 -9.29 0.36
N ASN A 40 -17.21 -8.12 0.73
CA ASN A 40 -16.49 -6.86 0.56
C ASN A 40 -15.25 -6.78 1.48
N LYS A 41 -15.34 -7.28 2.71
CA LYS A 41 -14.20 -7.36 3.64
C LYS A 41 -13.08 -8.24 3.07
N VAL A 42 -13.43 -9.43 2.57
CA VAL A 42 -12.44 -10.34 1.94
C VAL A 42 -11.80 -9.69 0.72
N ARG A 43 -12.61 -9.08 -0.15
CA ARG A 43 -12.09 -8.36 -1.33
C ARG A 43 -11.13 -7.23 -0.93
N LEU A 44 -11.47 -6.46 0.10
CA LEU A 44 -10.62 -5.38 0.60
C LEU A 44 -9.29 -5.92 1.14
N ALA A 45 -9.31 -7.00 1.92
CA ALA A 45 -8.10 -7.65 2.43
C ALA A 45 -7.19 -8.11 1.27
N LEU A 46 -7.74 -8.80 0.27
CA LEU A 46 -6.99 -9.22 -0.93
C LEU A 46 -6.40 -8.04 -1.70
N CYS A 47 -7.13 -6.92 -1.80
CA CYS A 47 -6.60 -5.71 -2.44
C CYS A 47 -5.42 -5.12 -1.65
N LYS A 48 -5.51 -5.07 -0.31
CA LYS A 48 -4.42 -4.61 0.56
C LYS A 48 -3.20 -5.50 0.45
N GLU A 49 -3.36 -6.81 0.59
CA GLU A 49 -2.28 -7.79 0.48
C GLU A 49 -1.56 -7.70 -0.88
N ARG A 50 -2.33 -7.55 -1.98
CA ARG A 50 -1.74 -7.34 -3.31
C ARG A 50 -0.98 -6.03 -3.42
N ALA A 51 -1.48 -4.96 -2.80
CA ALA A 51 -0.80 -3.66 -2.80
C ALA A 51 0.51 -3.74 -1.99
N GLU A 52 0.48 -4.38 -0.82
CA GLU A 52 1.65 -4.62 0.02
C GLU A 52 2.69 -5.48 -0.69
N LYS A 53 2.29 -6.57 -1.34
CA LYS A 53 3.19 -7.39 -2.18
C LYS A 53 3.84 -6.58 -3.30
N ARG A 54 3.09 -5.70 -3.96
CA ARG A 54 3.64 -4.80 -5.00
C ARG A 54 4.61 -3.79 -4.41
N ALA A 55 4.29 -3.21 -3.25
CA ALA A 55 5.17 -2.27 -2.55
C ALA A 55 6.47 -2.96 -2.12
N ALA A 56 6.40 -4.19 -1.59
CA ALA A 56 7.56 -4.98 -1.22
C ALA A 56 8.48 -5.26 -2.42
N VAL A 57 7.91 -5.66 -3.57
CA VAL A 57 8.68 -5.85 -4.81
C VAL A 57 9.40 -4.57 -5.23
N ILE A 58 8.73 -3.42 -5.15
CA ILE A 58 9.36 -2.13 -5.46
C ILE A 58 10.47 -1.84 -4.45
N ALA A 59 10.22 -1.96 -3.15
CA ALA A 59 11.21 -1.69 -2.11
C ALA A 59 12.46 -2.59 -2.22
N SER A 60 12.29 -3.86 -2.60
CA SER A 60 13.39 -4.81 -2.81
C SER A 60 14.12 -4.63 -4.15
N THR A 61 13.57 -3.83 -5.07
CA THR A 61 14.17 -3.62 -6.39
C THR A 61 15.37 -2.69 -6.26
N VAL A 62 16.53 -3.14 -6.74
CA VAL A 62 17.71 -2.28 -6.91
C VAL A 62 17.55 -1.42 -8.15
N ALA A 63 17.90 -0.14 -8.03
CA ALA A 63 17.86 0.80 -9.14
C ALA A 63 18.80 0.35 -10.26
N ILE A 64 18.33 0.43 -11.51
CA ILE A 64 19.22 0.25 -12.66
C ILE A 64 20.07 1.50 -12.81
N SER A 65 21.39 1.31 -12.78
CA SER A 65 22.39 2.36 -12.92
C SER A 65 23.02 2.43 -14.32
N ASP A 66 22.62 1.56 -15.25
CA ASP A 66 23.12 1.56 -16.63
C ASP A 66 21.96 1.72 -17.64
N VAL A 67 22.07 2.76 -18.45
CA VAL A 67 21.12 3.12 -19.51
C VAL A 67 21.04 2.04 -20.60
N ASN A 68 22.12 1.30 -20.84
CA ASN A 68 22.17 0.24 -21.85
C ASN A 68 21.31 -0.96 -21.45
N ILE A 69 21.22 -1.25 -20.14
CA ILE A 69 20.41 -2.37 -19.62
C ILE A 69 18.92 -2.13 -19.89
N VAL A 70 18.47 -0.86 -19.93
CA VAL A 70 17.06 -0.49 -20.14
C VAL A 70 16.50 -1.05 -21.46
N GLU A 71 17.32 -1.17 -22.49
CA GLU A 71 16.89 -1.69 -23.79
C GLU A 71 16.55 -3.18 -23.76
N CYS A 72 17.16 -3.93 -22.85
CA CYS A 72 16.98 -5.37 -22.69
C CYS A 72 15.78 -5.73 -21.79
N LEU A 73 15.23 -4.76 -21.05
CA LEU A 73 14.16 -5.01 -20.10
C LEU A 73 12.83 -5.39 -20.77
N ARG A 74 12.12 -6.30 -20.12
CA ARG A 74 10.72 -6.62 -20.43
C ARG A 74 9.80 -5.53 -19.88
N VAL A 75 8.59 -5.42 -20.43
CA VAL A 75 7.60 -4.41 -20.00
C VAL A 75 7.33 -4.45 -18.50
N LYS A 76 7.26 -5.65 -17.90
CA LYS A 76 7.05 -5.79 -16.44
C LYS A 76 8.20 -5.21 -15.62
N GLU A 77 9.45 -5.39 -16.08
CA GLU A 77 10.65 -4.86 -15.41
C GLU A 77 10.71 -3.34 -15.56
N LEU A 78 10.38 -2.81 -16.74
CA LEU A 78 10.24 -1.37 -16.98
C LEU A 78 9.22 -0.75 -16.02
N ASP A 79 8.04 -1.37 -15.86
CA ASP A 79 6.99 -0.88 -14.98
C ASP A 79 7.40 -0.89 -13.49
N ILE A 80 8.21 -1.86 -13.07
CA ILE A 80 8.75 -1.91 -11.71
C ILE A 80 9.75 -0.78 -11.50
N GLN A 81 10.70 -0.60 -12.42
CA GLN A 81 11.74 0.44 -12.33
C GLN A 81 11.13 1.85 -12.39
N LEU A 82 10.17 2.11 -13.27
CA LEU A 82 9.47 3.38 -13.34
C LEU A 82 8.76 3.70 -12.01
N ARG A 83 8.05 2.73 -11.43
CA ARG A 83 7.41 2.90 -10.11
C ARG A 83 8.43 3.11 -8.99
N TRP A 84 9.58 2.46 -9.08
CA TRP A 84 10.68 2.68 -8.14
C TRP A 84 11.16 4.13 -8.18
N HIS A 85 11.49 4.66 -9.38
CA HIS A 85 11.92 6.06 -9.52
C HIS A 85 10.84 7.06 -9.06
N HIS A 86 9.56 6.75 -9.29
CA HIS A 86 8.45 7.55 -8.78
C HIS A 86 8.37 7.56 -7.25
N ALA A 87 8.61 6.40 -6.61
CA ALA A 87 8.68 6.32 -5.14
C ALA A 87 9.86 7.12 -4.57
N GLN A 88 10.93 7.32 -5.35
CA GLN A 88 12.05 8.21 -5.01
C GLN A 88 11.78 9.69 -5.32
N GLY A 89 10.56 10.06 -5.73
CA GLY A 89 10.17 11.45 -5.98
C GLY A 89 10.27 11.92 -7.43
N SER A 90 10.61 11.02 -8.37
CA SER A 90 10.61 11.37 -9.80
C SER A 90 9.18 11.52 -10.35
N LYS A 91 8.94 12.53 -11.20
CA LYS A 91 7.64 12.69 -11.86
C LYS A 91 7.53 11.75 -13.05
N LEU A 92 6.47 10.96 -13.09
CA LEU A 92 6.15 10.12 -14.25
C LEU A 92 5.10 10.78 -15.15
N PRO A 93 5.15 10.57 -16.47
CA PRO A 93 4.07 10.99 -17.37
C PRO A 93 2.74 10.34 -16.98
N VAL A 94 1.65 11.10 -17.10
CA VAL A 94 0.30 10.58 -16.87
C VAL A 94 0.02 9.42 -17.84
N GLY A 95 -0.49 8.31 -17.31
CA GLY A 95 -0.86 7.15 -18.12
C GLY A 95 0.33 6.30 -18.60
N ILE A 96 1.53 6.49 -18.04
CA ILE A 96 2.74 5.69 -18.36
C ILE A 96 2.48 4.17 -18.37
N GLU A 97 1.60 3.66 -17.51
CA GLU A 97 1.27 2.23 -17.45
C GLU A 97 0.67 1.68 -18.77
N LYS A 98 -0.05 2.53 -19.52
CA LYS A 98 -0.71 2.18 -20.79
C LYS A 98 0.17 2.43 -22.01
N LYS A 99 1.33 3.07 -21.81
CA LYS A 99 2.26 3.38 -22.90
C LYS A 99 2.91 2.11 -23.45
N ASN A 100 3.36 2.18 -24.70
CA ASN A 100 4.06 1.07 -25.33
C ASN A 100 5.46 0.88 -24.68
N ARG A 101 6.12 -0.24 -25.03
CA ARG A 101 7.44 -0.57 -24.49
C ARG A 101 8.48 0.52 -24.77
N GLN A 102 8.50 1.05 -25.99
CA GLN A 102 9.50 2.03 -26.43
C GLN A 102 9.40 3.32 -25.61
N GLU A 103 8.18 3.83 -25.42
CA GLU A 103 7.93 5.02 -24.61
C GLU A 103 8.33 4.81 -23.15
N LYS A 104 8.06 3.62 -22.59
CA LYS A 104 8.50 3.27 -21.22
C LYS A 104 10.03 3.24 -21.11
N GLN A 105 10.72 2.73 -22.13
CA GLN A 105 12.18 2.74 -22.19
C GLN A 105 12.73 4.15 -22.25
N THR A 106 12.21 5.01 -23.13
CA THR A 106 12.66 6.41 -23.24
C THR A 106 12.53 7.13 -21.90
N VAL A 107 11.37 7.05 -21.26
CA VAL A 107 11.14 7.67 -19.94
C VAL A 107 12.09 7.10 -18.90
N LEU A 108 12.29 5.78 -18.85
CA LEU A 108 13.19 5.18 -17.87
C LEU A 108 14.65 5.61 -18.10
N LYS A 109 15.10 5.71 -19.35
CA LYS A 109 16.46 6.18 -19.69
C LYS A 109 16.69 7.60 -19.20
N GLU A 110 15.74 8.51 -19.44
CA GLU A 110 15.80 9.90 -18.96
C GLU A 110 15.90 9.96 -17.42
N LEU A 111 15.12 9.12 -16.73
CA LEU A 111 15.12 9.06 -15.26
C LEU A 111 16.43 8.50 -14.71
N VAL A 112 16.97 7.45 -15.32
CA VAL A 112 18.27 6.86 -14.93
C VAL A 112 19.38 7.89 -15.14
N GLN A 113 19.43 8.57 -16.28
CA GLN A 113 20.43 9.63 -16.54
C GLN A 113 20.33 10.76 -15.50
N THR A 114 19.11 11.21 -15.20
CA THR A 114 18.87 12.25 -14.19
C THR A 114 19.34 11.77 -12.82
N TYR A 115 18.99 10.54 -12.43
CA TYR A 115 19.39 9.95 -11.15
C TYR A 115 20.91 9.83 -11.02
N LEU A 116 21.59 9.37 -12.08
CA LEU A 116 23.06 9.28 -12.11
C LEU A 116 23.71 10.65 -11.95
N ALA A 117 23.21 11.67 -12.63
CA ALA A 117 23.73 13.04 -12.52
C ALA A 117 23.59 13.62 -11.09
N HIS A 118 22.52 13.27 -10.37
CA HIS A 118 22.33 13.70 -8.97
C HIS A 118 23.15 12.86 -7.96
N SER A 119 23.51 11.63 -8.33
CA SER A 119 24.28 10.72 -7.47
C SER A 119 25.79 10.94 -7.52
N GLN A 120 26.30 11.71 -8.50
CA GLN A 120 27.69 12.12 -8.52
C GLN A 120 27.89 13.29 -7.56
N PRO A 121 28.63 13.12 -6.45
CA PRO A 121 29.02 14.27 -5.64
C PRO A 121 29.85 15.20 -6.52
N SER A 122 29.44 16.47 -6.60
CA SER A 122 30.28 17.52 -7.16
C SER A 122 31.62 17.49 -6.43
N GLN A 123 32.66 16.95 -7.08
CA GLN A 123 34.03 17.26 -6.72
C GLN A 123 34.31 18.70 -7.19
N SER A 124 33.68 19.66 -6.53
CA SER A 124 33.98 21.08 -6.70
C SER A 124 34.70 21.56 -5.45
N GLN A 125 36.02 21.77 -5.59
CA GLN A 125 36.87 22.63 -4.78
C GLN A 125 36.80 22.46 -3.26
N ALA A 126 37.65 21.58 -2.74
CA ALA A 126 38.36 21.92 -1.51
C ALA A 126 39.42 22.96 -1.89
N ASP A 127 39.04 24.24 -1.82
CA ASP A 127 40.01 25.32 -1.77
C ASP A 127 40.83 25.10 -0.49
N VAL A 128 42.13 24.87 -0.70
CA VAL A 128 43.12 24.75 0.35
C VAL A 128 43.47 26.16 0.79
N ASP A 129 42.62 26.78 1.61
CA ASP A 129 43.04 27.95 2.39
C ASP A 129 43.63 27.45 3.71
N MET A 130 44.92 27.15 3.62
CA MET A 130 45.83 27.02 4.73
C MET A 130 46.06 28.43 5.26
N ASP A 131 45.30 28.87 6.27
CA ASP A 131 45.74 29.97 7.13
C ASP A 131 45.14 29.90 8.54
N SER A 132 46.07 29.62 9.46
CA SER A 132 46.30 30.34 10.71
C SER A 132 45.26 30.28 11.85
N VAL A 133 45.64 29.50 12.88
CA VAL A 133 45.67 29.82 14.32
C VAL A 133 44.48 30.60 14.90
N GLY A 134 43.68 29.90 15.70
CA GLY A 134 42.79 30.49 16.69
C GLY A 134 42.31 29.42 17.66
N GLU A 135 43.01 29.28 18.78
CA GLU A 135 42.55 28.50 19.94
C GLU A 135 41.17 28.99 20.37
N SER A 136 40.24 28.07 20.64
CA SER A 136 39.18 28.28 21.63
C SER A 136 38.57 26.94 22.01
N GLU A 137 38.74 26.65 23.29
CA GLU A 137 38.26 25.51 24.05
C GLU A 137 36.75 25.66 24.32
N SER A 138 35.99 24.56 24.30
CA SER A 138 34.91 24.27 25.27
C SER A 138 34.22 22.95 24.96
N GLU A 139 34.62 21.97 25.77
CA GLU A 139 33.82 21.02 26.54
C GLU A 139 32.36 20.68 26.16
N ASP A 140 32.14 19.35 26.18
CA ASP A 140 31.04 18.63 26.84
C ASP A 140 29.66 18.58 26.15
N SER A 141 29.25 17.36 25.76
CA SER A 141 28.38 16.55 26.63
C SER A 141 27.61 15.46 25.88
N ARG A 142 27.79 14.23 26.36
CA ARG A 142 26.81 13.14 26.48
C ARG A 142 26.32 12.41 25.22
N VAL A 143 26.97 11.28 24.99
CA VAL A 143 26.35 10.04 24.48
C VAL A 143 25.34 9.52 25.50
N GLU A 144 24.10 9.28 25.06
CA GLU A 144 23.23 8.27 25.67
C GLU A 144 22.74 7.32 24.58
N GLY A 145 23.01 6.04 24.82
CA GLY A 145 22.56 4.95 23.97
C GLY A 145 21.21 4.38 24.42
N SER A 146 20.72 3.50 23.55
CA SER A 146 19.99 2.27 23.89
C SER A 146 18.57 2.40 24.46
N ASN A 147 17.57 2.02 23.65
CA ASN A 147 16.96 0.69 23.77
C ASN A 147 15.93 0.48 22.66
N VAL A 148 16.25 -0.39 21.71
CA VAL A 148 15.28 -1.02 20.80
C VAL A 148 14.82 -2.30 21.48
N GLU A 149 13.63 -2.29 22.09
CA GLU A 149 12.95 -3.52 22.47
C GLU A 149 12.38 -4.16 21.20
N MET A 150 12.92 -5.33 20.84
CA MET A 150 12.38 -6.21 19.81
C MET A 150 11.44 -7.19 20.50
N SER A 151 10.13 -6.93 20.48
CA SER A 151 9.15 -7.96 20.80
C SER A 151 9.13 -8.99 19.65
N ARG A 152 9.87 -10.08 19.85
CA ARG A 152 9.66 -11.33 19.14
C ARG A 152 8.50 -12.05 19.81
N GLU A 153 7.41 -12.22 19.09
CA GLU A 153 6.46 -13.29 19.36
C GLU A 153 6.51 -14.22 18.15
N ASP A 154 7.36 -15.24 18.29
CA ASP A 154 7.21 -16.49 17.59
C ASP A 154 6.02 -17.21 18.21
N GLU A 155 4.94 -17.45 17.45
CA GLU A 155 4.07 -18.58 17.74
C GLU A 155 3.69 -19.28 16.44
N TYR A 156 4.35 -20.42 16.26
CA TYR A 156 3.95 -21.49 15.37
C TYR A 156 2.52 -21.95 15.73
N SER A 157 1.69 -22.13 14.73
CA SER A 157 0.61 -23.12 14.78
C SER A 157 0.51 -23.79 13.42
N GLU A 158 1.39 -24.75 13.28
CA GLU A 158 1.29 -25.90 12.40
C GLU A 158 -0.03 -26.61 12.75
N THR A 159 -1.00 -26.60 11.82
CA THR A 159 -2.10 -27.56 11.87
C THR A 159 -1.94 -28.47 10.67
N SER A 160 -1.37 -29.64 10.96
CA SER A 160 -1.33 -30.78 10.08
C SER A 160 -2.75 -31.19 9.70
N ASP A 161 -2.95 -31.35 8.40
CA ASP A 161 -3.95 -32.26 7.84
C ASP A 161 -3.72 -33.66 8.41
N GLU A 162 -4.75 -34.30 8.97
CA GLU A 162 -4.97 -35.74 8.84
C GLU A 162 -6.49 -36.05 8.80
N GLU A 163 -6.84 -36.77 7.72
CA GLU A 163 -8.00 -37.65 7.44
C GLU A 163 -9.45 -37.10 7.40
#